data_AF-A0A7J3Z7Q9-F1
#
_entry.id   AF-A0A7J3Z7Q9-F1
#
_cell.length_a   1.000
_cell.length_b   1.000
_cell.length_c   1.000
_cell.angle_alpha   90.00
_cell.angle_beta   90.00
_cell.angle_gamma   90.00
#
_symmetry.space_group_name_H-M   'P 1'
#
loop_
_entity.id
_entity.type
_entity.pdbx_description
1 polymer ?
#
loop_
_entity_poly.entity_id
_entity_poly.type
_entity_poly.pdbx_seq_one_letter_code
_entity_poly.pdbx_strand_id
1 'polypeptide(L)' 'MIVVDPVCGMEVDSEKAKYKSVYKGKVYYFCSLHCKKAFEENPEHYLAHGPSEEFMKMGK' A
#
# COMPACT_ATOMS: atom_id res chain seq x y z
N MET A 1 1.27 0.34 -15.00
CA MET A 1 2.65 0.58 -14.49
C MET A 1 2.74 -0.12 -13.15
N ILE A 2 3.80 -0.89 -12.91
CA ILE A 2 3.96 -1.60 -11.65
C ILE A 2 4.46 -0.63 -10.57
N VAL A 3 3.77 -0.61 -9.44
CA VAL A 3 4.11 0.17 -8.25
C VAL A 3 4.12 -0.75 -7.03
N VAL A 4 4.83 -0.37 -5.99
CA VAL A 4 4.93 -1.18 -4.77
C VAL A 4 3.90 -0.69 -3.75
N ASP A 5 3.12 -1.61 -3.20
CA ASP A 5 2.25 -1.35 -2.06
C ASP A 5 3.14 -1.01 -0.83
N PRO A 6 3.05 0.21 -0.27
CA PRO A 6 3.93 0.63 0.82
C PRO A 6 3.67 -0.11 2.14
N VAL A 7 2.57 -0.87 2.25
CA VAL A 7 2.19 -1.60 3.47
C VAL A 7 2.75 -3.00 3.48
N CYS A 8 2.57 -3.75 2.40
CA CYS A 8 2.98 -5.16 2.31
C CYS A 8 4.17 -5.41 1.37
N GLY A 9 4.57 -4.43 0.56
CA GLY A 9 5.67 -4.55 -0.39
C GLY A 9 5.31 -5.30 -1.68
N MET A 10 4.04 -5.64 -1.89
CA MET A 10 3.59 -6.36 -3.07
C MET A 10 3.55 -5.44 -4.30
N GLU A 11 3.91 -5.99 -5.46
CA GLU A 11 3.77 -5.30 -6.74
C GLU A 11 2.30 -5.20 -7.15
N VAL A 12 1.87 -3.99 -7.48
CA VAL A 12 0.50 -3.66 -7.86
C VAL A 12 0.55 -2.95 -9.20
N ASP A 13 -0.27 -3.38 -10.15
CA ASP A 13 -0.43 -2.64 -11.40
C ASP A 13 -1.33 -1.41 -11.17
N SER A 14 -0.75 -0.21 -11.23
CA SER A 14 -1.44 1.06 -10.95
C SER A 14 -2.59 1.38 -11.92
N GLU A 15 -2.57 0.79 -13.11
CA GLU A 15 -3.60 1.01 -14.14
C GLU A 15 -4.82 0.13 -13.89
N LYS A 16 -4.62 -1.07 -13.32
CA LYS A 16 -5.68 -2.01 -12.95
C LYS A 16 -6.04 -1.98 -11.46
N ALA A 17 -5.27 -1.26 -10.65
CA ALA A 17 -5.43 -1.20 -9.21
C ALA A 17 -6.81 -0.65 -8.82
N LYS A 18 -7.62 -1.53 -8.22
CA LYS A 18 -8.92 -1.15 -7.65
C LYS A 18 -8.79 -0.34 -6.36
N TYR A 19 -7.72 -0.59 -5.59
CA TYR A 19 -7.50 0.04 -4.30
C TYR A 19 -6.41 1.10 -4.42
N LYS A 20 -6.77 2.34 -4.14
CA LYS A 20 -5.86 3.49 -4.14
C LYS A 20 -6.30 4.52 -3.10
N SER A 21 -5.36 5.30 -2.61
CA SER A 21 -5.64 6.43 -1.71
C SER A 21 -4.71 7.60 -2.03
N VAL A 22 -5.18 8.81 -1.74
CA VAL A 22 -4.42 10.04 -2.03
C VAL A 22 -3.91 10.60 -0.71
N TYR A 23 -2.59 10.73 -0.59
CA TYR A 23 -1.95 11.25 0.61
C TYR A 23 -0.85 12.26 0.24
N LYS A 24 -0.91 13.46 0.84
CA LYS A 24 -0.01 14.59 0.53
C LYS A 24 0.11 14.88 -0.98
N GLY A 25 -1.01 14.78 -1.71
CA GLY A 25 -1.06 15.02 -3.16
C GLY A 25 -0.48 13.91 -4.04
N LYS A 26 -0.05 12.78 -3.46
CA LYS A 26 0.42 11.59 -4.18
C LYS A 26 -0.62 10.48 -4.13
N VAL A 27 -0.78 9.75 -5.23
CA VAL A 27 -1.65 8.57 -5.30
C VAL A 27 -0.83 7.34 -4.93
N TYR A 28 -1.29 6.60 -3.93
CA TYR A 28 -0.74 5.32 -3.51
C TYR A 28 -1.71 4.20 -3.91
N TYR A 29 -1.16 3.06 -4.29
CA TYR A 29 -1.91 1.91 -4.78
C TYR A 29 -1.65 0.71 -3.89
N PHE A 30 -2.68 -0.12 -3.72
CA PHE A 30 -2.67 -1.20 -2.75
C PHE A 30 -3.13 -2.51 -3.38
N CYS A 31 -2.55 -3.62 -2.94
CA CYS A 31 -2.90 -4.94 -3.44
C CYS A 31 -4.29 -5.38 -2.93
N SER A 32 -4.73 -4.82 -1.81
CA SER A 32 -5.96 -5.21 -1.12
C SER A 32 -6.59 -4.05 -0.34
N LEU A 33 -7.88 -4.18 -0.04
CA LEU A 33 -8.60 -3.22 0.80
C LEU A 33 -7.97 -3.10 2.20
N HIS A 34 -7.42 -4.19 2.73
CA HIS A 34 -6.78 -4.21 4.05
C HIS A 34 -5.54 -3.30 4.06
N CYS A 35 -4.64 -3.44 3.09
CA CYS A 35 -3.46 -2.57 2.94
C CYS A 35 -3.86 -1.10 2.78
N LYS A 36 -4.89 -0.82 1.97
CA LYS A 36 -5.44 0.54 1.84
C LYS A 36 -5.88 1.11 3.20
N LYS A 37 -6.65 0.36 3.98
CA LYS A 37 -7.15 0.80 5.29
C LYS A 37 -6.00 1.04 6.27
N ALA A 38 -5.08 0.08 6.38
CA ALA A 38 -3.91 0.21 7.24
C ALA A 38 -3.08 1.45 6.90
N PHE A 39 -2.84 1.68 5.61
CA PHE A 39 -2.19 2.89 5.14
C PHE A 39 -2.96 4.17 5.49
N GLU A 40 -4.28 4.17 5.36
CA GLU A 40 -5.12 5.34 5.70
C GLU A 40 -5.11 5.64 7.21
N GLU A 41 -4.95 4.62 8.06
CA GLU A 41 -4.83 4.79 9.52
C GLU A 41 -3.48 5.40 9.91
N ASN A 42 -2.37 4.94 9.31
CA ASN A 42 -1.02 5.38 9.68
C ASN A 42 -0.09 5.59 8.46
N PRO A 43 -0.41 6.52 7.54
CA PRO A 43 0.31 6.65 6.28
C PRO A 43 1.78 7.06 6.48
N GLU A 44 2.06 7.91 7.46
CA GLU A 44 3.42 8.37 7.75
C GLU A 44 4.32 7.23 8.25
N HIS A 45 3.76 6.27 8.98
CA HIS A 45 4.51 5.11 9.45
C HIS A 45 5.00 4.27 8.26
N TYR A 46 4.10 3.90 7.34
CA TYR A 46 4.45 3.10 6.16
C TYR A 46 5.33 3.86 5.17
N LEU A 47 5.19 5.18 5.07
CA LEU A 47 6.08 6.00 4.23
C LEU A 47 7.48 6.17 4.82
N ALA A 48 7.61 6.12 6.14
CA ALA A 48 8.90 6.27 6.82
C ALA A 48 9.65 4.94 6.99
N HIS A 49 8.94 3.87 7.36
CA HIS A 49 9.53 2.57 7.69
C HIS A 49 9.39 1.54 6.56
N GLY A 50 8.57 1.83 5.56
CA GLY A 50 8.28 0.91 4.47
C GLY A 50 7.31 -0.19 4.88
N PRO A 51 7.30 -1.31 4.14
CA PRO A 51 6.35 -2.39 4.37
C PRO A 51 6.61 -3.06 5.73
N SER A 52 5.54 -3.22 6.50
CA SER A 52 5.59 -3.89 7.80
C SER A 52 5.60 -5.40 7.65
N GLU A 53 6.45 -6.10 8.40
CA GLU A 53 6.57 -7.57 8.37
C GLU A 53 5.24 -8.31 8.62
N GLU A 54 4.35 -7.74 9.44
CA GLU A 54 3.02 -8.34 9.70
C GLU A 54 2.17 -8.44 8.44
N PHE A 55 2.19 -7.41 7.59
CA PHE A 55 1.38 -7.39 6.36
C PHE A 55 2.00 -8.24 5.25
N MET A 56 3.30 -8.53 5.30
CA MET A 56 3.97 -9.43 4.36
C MET A 56 3.47 -10.88 4.48
N LYS A 57 3.07 -11.32 5.69
CA LYS A 57 2.58 -12.70 5.93
C LYS A 57 1.18 -12.96 5.36
N MET A 58 0.38 -11.92 5.15
CA MET A 58 -0.99 -12.04 4.63
C MET A 58 -1.05 -12.16 3.09
N GLY A 59 0.07 -11.95 2.39
CA GLY A 59 0.18 -12.01 0.92
C GLY A 59 0.70 -13.34 0.36
N LYS A 60 0.77 -14.40 1.18
CA LYS A 60 1.16 -15.76 0.75
C LYS A 60 -0.05 -16.67 0.57
#